data_AF-A0A7Z0CJU0-F1
#
_entry.id   AF-A0A7Z0CJU0-F1
#
_cell.length_a   1.000
_cell.length_b   1.000
_cell.length_c   1.000
_cell.angle_alpha   90.00
_cell.angle_beta   90.00
_cell.angle_gamma   90.00
#
_symmetry.space_group_name_H-M   'P 1'
#
loop_
_entity.id
_entity.type
_entity.pdbx_description
1 polymer ?
#
loop_
_entity_poly.entity_id
_entity_poly.type
_entity_poly.pdbx_seq_one_letter_code
_entity_poly.pdbx_strand_id
1 'polypeptide(L)'
;MDASAFRNYPDHQACVLVWNGADGPETHIVMNPTSLYSGLASFEVWLAGMLERIETYGLERAAEIDGWQLRSDGAYQMWVRTVQMDPTLDF
;
A
#
# COMPACT_ATOMS: atom_id res chain seq x y z
N MET A 1 -21.43 7.92 -3.76
CA MET A 1 -20.17 7.72 -4.50
C MET A 1 -20.45 6.69 -5.59
N ASP A 2 -20.35 7.06 -6.87
CA ASP A 2 -20.52 6.11 -7.96
C ASP A 2 -19.25 5.25 -8.07
N ALA A 3 -19.38 3.96 -7.74
CA ALA A 3 -18.28 3.02 -7.81
C ALA A 3 -17.76 2.79 -9.25
N SER A 4 -18.51 3.24 -10.26
CA SER A 4 -18.12 3.13 -11.67
C SER A 4 -16.82 3.85 -12.01
N ALA A 5 -16.55 4.99 -11.36
CA ALA A 5 -15.32 5.77 -11.57
C ALA A 5 -14.06 4.96 -11.22
N PHE A 6 -14.16 4.04 -10.25
CA PHE A 6 -13.03 3.21 -9.81
C PHE A 6 -12.74 2.00 -10.72
N ARG A 7 -13.66 1.63 -11.62
CA ARG A 7 -13.51 0.47 -12.51
C ARG A 7 -12.57 0.70 -13.68
N ASN A 8 -12.30 1.96 -14.02
CA ASN A 8 -11.46 2.34 -15.17
C ASN A 8 -9.99 2.58 -14.79
N TYR A 9 -9.65 2.57 -13.50
CA TYR A 9 -8.27 2.67 -13.05
C TYR A 9 -7.59 1.29 -13.15
N PRO A 10 -6.31 1.20 -13.54
CA PRO A 10 -5.58 -0.06 -13.52
C PRO A 10 -5.63 -0.66 -12.12
N ASP A 11 -6.01 -1.94 -12.03
CA ASP A 11 -6.39 -2.59 -10.76
C ASP A 11 -5.32 -2.43 -9.68
N HIS A 12 -4.04 -2.52 -10.06
CA HIS A 12 -2.91 -2.44 -9.13
C HIS A 12 -1.70 -1.72 -9.78
N GLN A 13 -1.08 -0.80 -9.04
CA GLN A 13 0.17 -0.12 -9.43
C GLN A 13 1.39 -0.65 -8.68
N ALA A 14 1.20 -1.18 -7.47
CA ALA A 14 2.24 -1.87 -6.74
C ALA A 14 1.67 -2.97 -5.84
N CYS A 15 2.53 -3.90 -5.45
CA CYS A 15 2.30 -4.85 -4.37
C CYS A 15 3.39 -4.64 -3.32
N VAL A 16 2.99 -4.49 -2.06
CA VAL A 16 3.90 -4.45 -0.92
C VAL A 16 3.76 -5.76 -0.16
N LEU A 17 4.90 -6.37 0.15
CA LEU A 17 5.03 -7.56 0.99
C LEU A 17 5.87 -7.18 2.21
N VAL A 18 5.38 -7.53 3.40
CA VAL A 18 6.10 -7.26 4.66
C VAL A 18 6.04 -8.48 5.55
N TRP A 19 7.16 -8.84 6.18
CA TRP A 19 7.25 -9.96 7.12
C TRP A 19 8.24 -9.62 8.23
N ASN A 20 8.20 -10.37 9.33
CA ASN A 20 9.24 -10.29 10.35
C ASN A 20 10.43 -11.15 9.92
N GLY A 21 11.53 -10.50 9.55
CA GLY A 21 12.83 -11.10 9.32
C GLY A 21 13.59 -11.37 10.61
N ALA A 22 14.84 -11.83 10.48
CA ALA A 22 15.68 -12.18 11.63
C ALA A 22 16.04 -10.95 12.50
N ASP A 23 16.19 -9.78 11.86
CA ASP A 23 16.64 -8.53 12.48
C ASP A 23 15.52 -7.48 12.59
N GLY A 24 14.28 -7.87 12.28
CA GLY A 24 13.11 -6.98 12.31
C GLY A 24 12.27 -7.05 11.03
N PRO A 25 11.32 -6.13 10.84
CA PRO A 25 10.45 -6.10 9.68
C PRO A 25 11.24 -5.91 8.38
N GLU A 26 11.02 -6.80 7.42
CA GLU A 26 11.57 -6.73 6.06
C GLU A 26 10.43 -6.41 5.09
N THR A 27 10.75 -5.65 4.05
CA THR A 27 9.76 -5.19 3.06
C THR A 27 10.26 -5.43 1.65
N HIS A 28 9.39 -5.94 0.78
CA HIS A 28 9.60 -6.04 -0.65
C HIS A 28 8.47 -5.35 -1.39
N ILE A 29 8.83 -4.45 -2.30
CA ILE A 29 7.90 -3.66 -3.10
C ILE A 29 8.07 -4.04 -4.56
N VAL A 30 6.98 -4.48 -5.19
CA VAL A 30 6.90 -4.75 -6.61
C VAL A 30 6.06 -3.65 -7.24
N MET A 31 6.65 -2.82 -8.10
CA MET A 31 5.94 -1.75 -8.80
C MET A 31 5.70 -2.12 -10.26
N ASN A 32 4.54 -1.73 -10.80
CA ASN A 32 4.28 -1.80 -12.22
C ASN A 32 5.13 -0.74 -12.94
N PRO A 33 6.05 -1.11 -13.84
CA PRO A 33 6.96 -0.17 -14.47
C PRO A 33 6.24 0.89 -15.33
N THR A 34 5.04 0.60 -15.84
CA THR A 34 4.27 1.57 -16.62
C THR A 34 3.58 2.62 -15.75
N SER A 35 3.54 2.42 -14.43
CA SER A 35 2.90 3.32 -13.45
C SER A 35 3.89 4.23 -12.71
N LEU A 36 5.18 4.12 -13.00
CA LEU A 36 6.27 4.81 -12.28
C LEU A 36 6.23 6.35 -12.38
N TYR A 37 5.61 6.93 -13.41
CA TYR A 37 5.87 8.33 -13.76
C TYR A 37 4.95 9.38 -13.14
N SER A 38 3.76 9.02 -12.62
CA SER A 38 2.77 10.02 -12.17
C SER A 38 2.48 10.02 -10.67
N GLY A 39 3.13 9.16 -9.87
CA GLY A 39 2.76 8.98 -8.46
C GLY A 39 3.89 8.61 -7.50
N LEU A 40 5.16 8.63 -7.95
CA LEU A 40 6.28 8.14 -7.14
C LEU A 40 6.44 8.91 -5.82
N ALA A 41 6.39 10.25 -5.84
CA ALA A 41 6.54 11.05 -4.62
C ALA A 41 5.41 10.78 -3.61
N SER A 42 4.17 10.65 -4.07
CA SER A 42 3.04 10.30 -3.20
C SER A 42 3.16 8.88 -2.65
N PHE A 43 3.67 7.95 -3.46
CA PHE A 43 3.95 6.58 -3.04
C PHE A 43 5.05 6.52 -1.97
N GLU A 44 6.12 7.29 -2.12
CA GLU A 44 7.21 7.41 -1.13
C GLU A 44 6.72 7.96 0.21
N VAL A 45 5.91 9.03 0.19
CA VAL A 45 5.32 9.59 1.43
C VAL A 45 4.41 8.59 2.11
N TRP A 46 3.56 7.90 1.34
CA TRP A 46 2.69 6.85 1.88
C TRP A 46 3.51 5.69 2.46
N LEU A 47 4.60 5.28 1.79
CA LEU A 47 5.50 4.22 2.26
C LEU A 47 6.21 4.62 3.56
N ALA A 48 6.66 5.86 3.68
CA ALA A 48 7.26 6.36 4.92
C ALA A 48 6.25 6.28 6.09
N GLY A 49 5.01 6.70 5.88
CA GLY A 49 3.97 6.59 6.91
C GLY A 49 3.61 5.15 7.27
N MET A 50 3.69 4.22 6.30
CA MET A 50 3.53 2.80 6.56
C MET A 50 4.64 2.27 7.50
N LEU A 51 5.90 2.60 7.21
CA LEU A 51 7.04 2.19 8.02
C LEU A 51 6.95 2.77 9.44
N GLU A 52 6.56 4.04 9.57
CA GLU A 52 6.33 4.69 10.87
C GLU A 52 5.25 3.97 11.69
N ARG A 53 4.16 3.52 11.05
CA ARG A 53 3.12 2.72 11.73
C ARG A 53 3.66 1.38 12.22
N ILE A 54 4.48 0.70 11.41
CA ILE A 54 5.12 -0.56 11.81
C ILE A 54 6.04 -0.34 13.01
N GLU A 55 6.86 0.73 12.99
CA GLU A 55 7.75 1.07 14.09
C GLU A 55 6.97 1.41 15.37
N THR A 56 5.88 2.16 15.24
CA THR A 56 5.09 2.64 16.38
C THR A 56 4.24 1.53 17.02
N TYR A 57 3.62 0.68 16.21
CA TYR A 57 2.59 -0.26 16.68
C TYR A 57 2.97 -1.74 16.54
N GLY A 58 4.07 -2.04 15.84
CA GLY A 58 4.40 -3.40 15.41
C GLY A 58 3.65 -3.80 14.13
N LEU A 59 4.21 -4.79 13.42
CA LEU A 59 3.74 -5.24 12.12
C LEU A 59 2.28 -5.70 12.13
N GLU A 60 1.89 -6.55 13.08
CA GLU A 60 0.53 -7.11 13.12
C GLU A 60 -0.53 -6.01 13.29
N ARG A 61 -0.27 -5.04 14.18
CA ARG A 61 -1.21 -3.94 14.42
C ARG A 61 -1.25 -2.95 13.26
N ALA A 62 -0.10 -2.65 12.64
CA ALA A 62 -0.05 -1.82 11.44
C ALA A 62 -0.82 -2.48 10.27
N ALA A 63 -0.67 -3.80 10.10
CA ALA A 63 -1.38 -4.58 9.11
C ALA A 63 -2.90 -4.54 9.32
N GLU A 64 -3.39 -4.60 10.55
CA GLU A 64 -4.83 -4.44 10.83
C GLU A 64 -5.36 -3.04 10.49
N ILE A 65 -4.60 -1.99 10.82
CA ILE A 65 -4.99 -0.59 10.56
C ILE A 65 -5.12 -0.34 9.05
N ASP A 66 -4.16 -0.84 8.28
CA ASP A 66 -4.08 -0.62 6.84
C ASP A 66 -4.84 -1.68 6.02
N GLY A 67 -5.42 -2.69 6.67
CA GLY A 67 -6.22 -3.74 6.02
C GLY A 67 -5.40 -4.73 5.18
N TRP A 68 -4.22 -5.11 5.65
CA TRP A 68 -3.33 -6.04 4.94
C TRP A 68 -3.83 -7.47 5.03
N GLN A 69 -3.57 -8.24 3.98
CA GLN A 69 -3.92 -9.65 3.93
C GLN A 69 -2.76 -10.50 4.43
N LEU A 70 -2.99 -11.29 5.48
CA LEU A 70 -2.05 -12.33 5.91
C LEU A 70 -2.03 -13.50 4.91
N ARG A 71 -0.84 -13.90 4.50
CA ARG A 71 -0.59 -15.04 3.60
C ARG A 71 -0.25 -16.30 4.39
N SER A 72 -0.33 -17.44 3.72
CA SER A 72 0.02 -18.74 4.32
C SER A 72 1.51 -18.92 4.63
N ASP A 73 2.37 -18.09 4.05
CA ASP A 73 3.82 -18.05 4.34
C ASP A 73 4.17 -17.14 5.53
N GLY A 74 3.18 -16.54 6.19
CA GLY A 74 3.36 -15.65 7.34
C GLY A 74 3.68 -14.20 6.97
N ALA A 75 3.81 -13.87 5.68
CA ALA A 75 3.96 -12.49 5.23
C ALA A 75 2.59 -11.78 5.12
N TYR A 76 2.59 -10.48 5.30
CA TYR A 76 1.47 -9.61 4.97
C TYR A 76 1.62 -9.06 3.55
N GLN A 77 0.50 -8.92 2.85
CA GLN A 77 0.41 -8.41 1.50
C GLN A 77 -0.62 -7.30 1.38
N MET A 78 -0.29 -6.28 0.60
CA MET A 78 -1.21 -5.23 0.22
C MET A 78 -1.00 -4.81 -1.22
N TRP A 79 -2.11 -4.70 -1.95
CA TRP A 79 -2.13 -4.12 -3.28
C TRP A 79 -2.37 -2.62 -3.20
N VAL A 80 -1.54 -1.85 -3.88
CA VAL A 80 -1.55 -0.39 -3.84
C VAL A 80 -1.93 0.16 -5.20
N ARG A 81 -2.79 1.18 -5.20
CA ARG A 81 -3.09 2.00 -6.37
C ARG A 81 -3.19 3.47 -5.93
N THR A 82 -2.64 4.36 -6.73
CA THR A 82 -2.92 5.79 -6.63
C THR A 82 -4.35 6.03 -7.11
N VAL A 83 -5.13 6.68 -6.27
CA VAL A 83 -6.44 7.22 -6.65
C VAL A 83 -6.24 8.72 -6.78
N GLN A 84 -6.45 9.27 -7.98
CA GLN A 84 -6.67 10.71 -8.10
C GLN A 84 -8.08 10.97 -7.56
N MET A 85 -8.15 11.61 -6.40
CA MET A 85 -9.42 12.14 -5.92
C MET A 85 -9.86 13.23 -6.89
N ASP A 86 -11.05 13.07 -7.47
CA ASP A 86 -11.68 14.15 -8.21
C ASP A 86 -11.88 15.32 -7.25
N PRO A 87 -11.31 16.52 -7.51
CA PRO A 87 -11.42 17.66 -6.61
C PRO A 87 -12.86 18.16 -6.43
N THR A 88 -13.82 17.65 -7.20
CA THR A 88 -15.25 17.95 -7.06
C THR A 88 -16.00 17.00 -6.11
N LEU A 89 -15.34 15.97 -5.59
CA LEU A 89 -15.90 15.10 -4.56
C LEU A 89 -15.72 15.77 -3.18
N ASP A 90 -16.81 16.29 -2.62
CA ASP A 90 -16.88 16.71 -1.22
C ASP A 90 -16.90 15.46 -0.31
N PHE A 91 -16.06 15.46 0.73
CA PHE A 91 -15.95 14.40 1.76
C PHE A 91 -16.51 14.88 3.10
#